data_AF-A0A7C4T319-F1
#
_entry.id   AF-A0A7C4T319-F1
#
_cell.length_a   1.000
_cell.length_b   1.000
_cell.length_c   1.000
_cell.angle_alpha   90.00
_cell.angle_beta   90.00
_cell.angle_gamma   90.00
#
_symmetry.space_group_name_H-M   'P 1'
#
loop_
_entity.id
_entity.type
_entity.pdbx_description
1 polymer ?
#
loop_
_entity_poly.entity_id
_entity_poly.type
_entity_poly.pdbx_seq_one_letter_code
_entity_poly.pdbx_strand_id
1 'polypeptide(L)'
;IPCDTVLLSVGLVPENELSKMAGVELHPMTNGPIVNSMLMTSVPGVFACGNVLHVHDLVDYVVEESRRAGNNAAQWLKGKKPAREVRVKAGPNIRYTAPMKVDALETNKLYMRPLIVKNSAVLEVRVNNQVVKTVKKNHVQPSEMIMLELNPADLESVLQAPDPVVEISLQ
;
A
#
# COMPACT_ATOMS: atom_id res chain seq x y z
N ILE A 1 -21.85 -1.61 36.48
CA ILE A 1 -20.79 -2.42 37.12
C ILE A 1 -19.80 -1.43 37.72
N PRO A 2 -19.59 -1.38 39.05
CA PRO A 2 -18.57 -0.52 39.66
C PRO A 2 -17.15 -0.96 39.24
N CYS A 3 -16.29 -0.03 38.80
CA CYS A 3 -14.89 -0.29 38.46
C CYS A 3 -14.02 0.98 38.65
N ASP A 4 -12.75 0.80 38.98
CA ASP A 4 -11.80 1.91 39.18
C ASP A 4 -11.12 2.36 37.88
N THR A 5 -11.12 1.54 36.83
CA THR A 5 -10.52 1.85 35.52
C THR A 5 -11.13 0.97 34.42
N VAL A 6 -11.31 1.55 33.24
CA VAL A 6 -11.76 0.84 32.02
C VAL A 6 -10.67 0.97 30.95
N LEU A 7 -10.20 -0.17 30.43
CA LEU A 7 -9.34 -0.24 29.27
C LEU A 7 -10.15 -0.69 28.06
N LEU A 8 -10.21 0.15 27.03
CA LEU A 8 -10.90 -0.17 25.78
C LEU A 8 -9.86 -0.57 24.73
N SER A 9 -9.77 -1.87 24.46
CA SER A 9 -8.97 -2.41 23.35
C SER A 9 -9.80 -2.41 22.06
N VAL A 10 -10.03 -1.21 21.53
CA VAL A 10 -10.74 -1.00 20.26
C VAL A 10 -9.75 -0.88 19.11
N GLY A 11 -10.14 -1.32 17.92
CA GLY A 11 -9.28 -1.24 16.73
C GLY A 11 -8.91 0.21 16.40
N LEU A 12 -7.69 0.41 15.90
CA LEU A 12 -7.26 1.71 15.38
C LEU A 12 -7.91 1.94 14.01
N VAL A 13 -8.46 3.14 13.79
CA VAL A 13 -8.95 3.61 12.50
C VAL A 13 -8.17 4.87 12.14
N PRO A 14 -7.77 5.06 10.87
CA PRO A 14 -7.14 6.30 10.45
C PRO A 14 -8.03 7.53 10.73
N GLU A 15 -7.45 8.55 11.39
CA GLU A 15 -8.09 9.86 11.58
C GLU A 15 -7.84 10.69 10.32
N ASN A 16 -8.90 11.02 9.59
CA ASN A 16 -8.82 11.62 8.25
C ASN A 16 -9.77 12.80 8.06
N GLU A 17 -10.26 13.43 9.12
CA GLU A 17 -11.13 14.61 8.99
C GLU A 17 -10.44 15.74 8.24
N LEU A 18 -9.16 16.02 8.52
CA LEU A 18 -8.38 17.02 7.78
C LEU A 18 -8.20 16.64 6.30
N SER A 19 -7.96 15.36 6.01
CA SER A 19 -7.85 14.85 4.63
C SER A 19 -9.16 15.09 3.87
N LYS A 20 -10.31 14.78 4.47
CA LYS A 20 -11.63 15.01 3.88
C LYS A 20 -11.87 16.50 3.62
N MET A 21 -11.57 17.35 4.60
CA MET A 21 -11.70 18.80 4.47
C MET A 21 -10.82 19.38 3.35
N ALA A 22 -9.64 18.77 3.13
CA ALA A 22 -8.73 19.14 2.04
C ALA A 22 -9.16 18.60 0.66
N GLY A 23 -10.23 17.80 0.57
CA GLY A 23 -10.70 17.20 -0.68
C GLY A 23 -9.92 15.94 -1.10
N VAL A 24 -9.20 15.29 -0.17
CA VAL A 24 -8.49 14.05 -0.44
C VAL A 24 -9.47 12.88 -0.58
N GLU A 25 -9.33 12.10 -1.64
CA GLU A 25 -10.09 10.87 -1.86
C GLU A 25 -9.63 9.80 -0.88
N LEU A 26 -10.57 9.12 -0.23
CA LEU A 26 -10.30 8.06 0.74
C LEU A 26 -10.57 6.68 0.16
N HIS A 27 -9.71 5.73 0.50
CA HIS A 27 -9.86 4.34 0.12
C HIS A 27 -10.89 3.67 1.04
N PRO A 28 -11.97 3.06 0.51
CA PRO A 28 -13.12 2.62 1.31
C PRO A 28 -12.79 1.49 2.29
N MET A 29 -11.72 0.72 2.05
CA MET A 29 -11.34 -0.39 2.95
C MET A 29 -10.41 0.03 4.09
N THR A 30 -9.61 1.09 3.90
CA THR A 30 -8.66 1.56 4.92
C THR A 30 -9.16 2.82 5.62
N ASN A 31 -10.09 3.56 5.01
CA ASN A 31 -10.49 4.92 5.38
C ASN A 31 -9.33 5.93 5.38
N GLY A 32 -8.20 5.59 4.76
CA GLY A 32 -7.07 6.49 4.55
C GLY A 32 -6.99 7.02 3.12
N PRO A 33 -6.13 8.02 2.84
CA PRO A 33 -5.97 8.58 1.51
C PRO A 33 -5.65 7.55 0.43
N ILE A 34 -6.26 7.71 -0.74
CA ILE A 34 -5.78 7.06 -1.96
C ILE A 34 -4.49 7.76 -2.37
N VAL A 35 -3.42 6.99 -2.56
CA VAL A 35 -2.12 7.52 -2.96
C VAL A 35 -1.54 6.82 -4.19
N ASN A 36 -0.77 7.60 -4.93
CA ASN A 36 -0.03 7.19 -6.11
C ASN A 36 1.30 6.49 -5.73
N SER A 37 2.13 6.09 -6.70
CA SER A 37 3.41 5.40 -6.46
C SER A 37 4.41 6.21 -5.63
N MET A 38 4.24 7.54 -5.61
CA MET A 38 5.04 8.49 -4.83
C MET A 38 4.42 8.82 -3.46
N LEU A 39 3.34 8.17 -3.04
CA LEU A 39 2.58 8.48 -1.82
C LEU A 39 1.87 9.86 -1.86
N MET A 40 1.74 10.46 -3.04
CA MET A 40 0.95 11.68 -3.24
C MET A 40 -0.54 11.31 -3.30
N THR A 41 -1.38 12.07 -2.60
CA THR A 41 -2.82 11.90 -2.58
C THR A 41 -3.48 12.37 -3.89
N SER A 42 -4.82 12.31 -3.97
CA SER A 42 -5.56 12.92 -5.07
C SER A 42 -5.40 14.45 -5.16
N VAL A 43 -4.98 15.10 -4.07
CA VAL A 43 -4.68 16.54 -4.04
C VAL A 43 -3.20 16.76 -4.35
N PRO A 44 -2.84 17.42 -5.48
CA PRO A 44 -1.46 17.63 -5.87
C PRO A 44 -0.65 18.37 -4.78
N GLY A 45 0.55 17.86 -4.48
CA GLY A 45 1.42 18.42 -3.44
C GLY A 45 1.10 17.98 -2.01
N VAL A 46 -0.01 17.25 -1.80
CA VAL A 46 -0.35 16.65 -0.50
C VAL A 46 0.05 15.17 -0.53
N PHE A 47 0.88 14.77 0.44
CA PHE A 47 1.38 13.40 0.59
C PHE A 47 0.86 12.79 1.89
N ALA A 48 0.65 11.47 1.90
CA ALA A 48 0.18 10.74 3.08
C ALA A 48 1.08 9.54 3.38
N CYS A 49 1.29 9.25 4.65
CA CYS A 49 2.11 8.14 5.14
C CYS A 49 1.73 7.80 6.60
N GLY A 50 2.16 6.64 7.08
CA GLY A 50 1.89 6.20 8.45
C GLY A 50 0.42 5.87 8.67
N ASN A 51 -0.02 5.97 9.93
CA ASN A 51 -1.35 5.48 10.34
C ASN A 51 -2.53 6.27 9.75
N VAL A 52 -2.30 7.48 9.21
CA VAL A 52 -3.33 8.22 8.46
C VAL A 52 -3.57 7.59 7.08
N LEU A 53 -2.56 7.00 6.46
CA LEU A 53 -2.67 6.31 5.17
C LEU A 53 -3.28 4.91 5.34
N HIS A 54 -2.73 4.15 6.27
CA HIS A 54 -3.21 2.82 6.66
C HIS A 54 -2.56 2.43 7.97
N VAL A 55 -3.26 1.64 8.78
CA VAL A 55 -2.76 1.24 10.10
C VAL A 55 -1.60 0.26 9.92
N HIS A 56 -0.43 0.68 10.38
CA HIS A 56 0.75 -0.17 10.44
C HIS A 56 0.76 -0.98 11.73
N ASP A 57 1.31 -2.19 11.66
CA ASP A 57 1.56 -3.06 12.82
C ASP A 57 2.87 -2.72 13.54
N LEU A 58 3.88 -2.26 12.81
CA LEU A 58 5.20 -1.89 13.34
C LEU A 58 5.55 -0.42 13.11
N VAL A 59 6.15 0.21 14.13
CA VAL A 59 6.64 1.59 14.04
C VAL A 59 7.75 1.73 12.99
N ASP A 60 8.54 0.68 12.75
CA ASP A 60 9.58 0.69 11.72
C ASP A 60 9.00 0.93 10.32
N TYR A 61 7.82 0.38 10.02
CA TYR A 61 7.15 0.61 8.75
C TYR A 61 6.59 2.02 8.65
N VAL A 62 6.06 2.57 9.75
CA VAL A 62 5.63 3.98 9.81
C VAL A 62 6.80 4.91 9.49
N VAL A 63 7.97 4.67 10.12
CA VAL A 63 9.17 5.50 9.91
C VAL A 63 9.70 5.38 8.48
N GLU A 64 9.76 4.17 7.93
CA GLU A 64 10.22 3.94 6.55
C GLU A 64 9.31 4.62 5.53
N GLU A 65 7.99 4.43 5.64
CA GLU A 65 7.02 5.01 4.72
C GLU A 65 7.01 6.54 4.80
N SER A 66 7.16 7.09 6.02
CA SER A 66 7.24 8.54 6.25
C SER A 66 8.49 9.15 5.62
N ARG A 67 9.65 8.48 5.73
CA ARG A 67 10.88 8.92 5.04
C ARG A 67 10.71 8.89 3.52
N ARG A 68 10.07 7.85 2.99
CA ARG A 68 9.77 7.76 1.54
C ARG A 68 8.84 8.88 1.08
N ALA A 69 7.77 9.17 1.82
CA ALA A 69 6.86 10.27 1.52
C ALA A 69 7.56 11.64 1.54
N GLY A 70 8.38 11.91 2.56
CA GLY A 70 9.16 13.15 2.63
C GLY A 70 10.13 13.31 1.45
N ASN A 71 10.84 12.24 1.10
CA ASN A 71 11.73 12.25 -0.07
C ASN A 71 10.96 12.48 -1.38
N ASN A 72 9.80 11.84 -1.54
CA ASN A 72 8.96 12.01 -2.72
C ASN A 72 8.40 13.43 -2.83
N ALA A 73 8.01 14.06 -1.72
CA ALA A 73 7.60 15.46 -1.69
C ALA A 73 8.75 16.38 -2.13
N ALA A 74 9.97 16.14 -1.64
CA ALA A 74 11.15 16.90 -2.06
C ALA A 74 11.47 16.73 -3.56
N GLN A 75 11.30 15.52 -4.11
CA GLN A 75 11.50 15.27 -5.54
C GLN A 75 10.38 15.89 -6.39
N TRP A 76 9.14 15.88 -5.90
CA TRP A 76 8.01 16.52 -6.58
C TRP A 76 8.19 18.03 -6.70
N LEU A 77 8.71 18.70 -5.66
CA LEU A 77 9.09 20.12 -5.71
C LEU A 77 10.19 20.41 -6.73
N LYS A 78 11.02 19.42 -7.07
CA LYS A 78 12.04 19.49 -8.14
C LYS A 78 11.47 19.14 -9.53
N GLY A 79 10.17 18.88 -9.64
CA GLY A 79 9.49 18.54 -10.88
C GLY A 79 9.47 17.05 -11.23
N LYS A 80 9.94 16.15 -10.34
CA LYS A 80 9.84 14.70 -10.57
C LYS A 80 8.36 14.29 -10.56
N LYS A 81 7.99 13.48 -11.55
CA LYS A 81 6.68 12.82 -11.65
C LYS A 81 6.89 11.32 -11.93
N PRO A 82 5.92 10.45 -11.58
CA PRO A 82 5.97 9.06 -12.00
C PRO A 82 6.07 8.97 -13.52
N ALA A 83 6.95 8.11 -14.03
CA ALA A 83 7.21 7.97 -15.46
C ALA A 83 6.21 7.01 -16.13
N ARG A 84 5.98 5.83 -15.52
CA ARG A 84 5.01 4.84 -16.02
C ARG A 84 4.22 4.25 -14.87
N GLU A 85 3.22 5.00 -14.43
CA GLU A 85 2.38 4.61 -13.30
C GLU A 85 1.26 3.64 -13.69
N VAL A 86 1.09 2.59 -12.89
CA VAL A 86 0.22 1.44 -13.17
C VAL A 86 -0.59 1.11 -11.93
N ARG A 87 -1.87 0.78 -12.12
CA ARG A 87 -2.77 0.44 -11.02
C ARG A 87 -2.39 -0.92 -10.41
N VAL A 88 -2.39 -0.95 -9.08
CA VAL A 88 -2.32 -2.17 -8.28
C VAL A 88 -3.72 -2.55 -7.81
N LYS A 89 -4.06 -3.81 -7.97
CA LYS A 89 -5.31 -4.41 -7.53
C LYS A 89 -5.02 -5.46 -6.45
N ALA A 90 -5.73 -5.38 -5.34
CA ALA A 90 -5.79 -6.45 -4.37
C ALA A 90 -6.60 -7.62 -4.97
N GLY A 91 -5.95 -8.77 -5.15
CA GLY A 91 -6.55 -10.02 -5.59
C GLY A 91 -7.03 -10.87 -4.41
N PRO A 92 -7.30 -12.17 -4.65
CA PRO A 92 -7.74 -13.08 -3.60
C PRO A 92 -6.86 -13.04 -2.35
N ASN A 93 -7.50 -13.08 -1.19
CA ASN A 93 -6.88 -13.13 0.14
C ASN A 93 -6.02 -11.91 0.53
N ILE A 94 -6.07 -10.82 -0.24
CA ILE A 94 -5.47 -9.52 0.10
C ILE A 94 -6.59 -8.49 0.29
N ARG A 95 -6.59 -7.78 1.42
CA ARG A 95 -7.64 -6.78 1.73
C ARG A 95 -7.45 -5.47 0.96
N TYR A 96 -6.21 -5.00 0.86
CA TYR A 96 -5.81 -3.80 0.16
C TYR A 96 -4.29 -3.80 -0.05
N THR A 97 -3.81 -2.91 -0.91
CA THR A 97 -2.38 -2.59 -1.09
C THR A 97 -2.19 -1.09 -0.93
N ALA A 98 -1.07 -0.67 -0.34
CA ALA A 98 -0.65 0.73 -0.25
C ALA A 98 0.82 0.82 -0.68
N PRO A 99 1.18 1.65 -1.68
CA PRO A 99 0.28 2.46 -2.52
C PRO A 99 -0.63 1.62 -3.44
N MET A 100 -1.63 2.27 -4.04
CA MET A 100 -2.57 1.65 -5.00
C MET A 100 -2.06 1.71 -6.44
N LYS A 101 -0.86 2.26 -6.64
CA LYS A 101 -0.18 2.37 -7.91
C LYS A 101 1.31 2.16 -7.75
N VAL A 102 1.97 1.69 -8.80
CA VAL A 102 3.42 1.51 -8.88
C VAL A 102 3.96 2.20 -10.12
N ASP A 103 5.18 2.72 -10.07
CA ASP A 103 5.90 3.18 -11.25
C ASP A 103 6.76 2.05 -11.80
N ALA A 104 6.45 1.58 -13.01
CA ALA A 104 7.10 0.43 -13.63
C ALA A 104 8.61 0.62 -13.87
N LEU A 105 9.08 1.86 -13.85
CA LEU A 105 10.50 2.20 -14.08
C LEU A 105 11.30 2.43 -12.79
N GLU A 106 10.68 2.29 -11.62
CA GLU A 106 11.29 2.53 -10.32
C GLU A 106 11.13 1.31 -9.39
N THR A 107 11.88 1.29 -8.30
CA THR A 107 11.63 0.35 -7.20
C THR A 107 10.45 0.83 -6.36
N ASN A 108 9.46 -0.04 -6.20
CA ASN A 108 8.25 0.23 -5.45
C ASN A 108 8.18 -0.66 -4.22
N LYS A 109 7.90 -0.06 -3.06
CA LYS A 109 7.61 -0.82 -1.83
C LYS A 109 6.14 -0.69 -1.51
N LEU A 110 5.48 -1.85 -1.41
CA LEU A 110 4.07 -1.98 -1.11
C LEU A 110 3.88 -2.67 0.22
N TYR A 111 2.89 -2.19 0.95
CA TYR A 111 2.35 -2.83 2.13
C TYR A 111 0.95 -3.35 1.84
N MET A 112 0.62 -4.50 2.40
CA MET A 112 -0.69 -5.10 2.21
C MET A 112 -1.11 -5.90 3.44
N ARG A 113 -2.42 -6.10 3.57
CA ARG A 113 -3.01 -6.87 4.66
C ARG A 113 -3.62 -8.16 4.13
N PRO A 114 -3.19 -9.34 4.61
CA PRO A 114 -3.83 -10.59 4.26
C PRO A 114 -5.22 -10.71 4.91
N LEU A 115 -6.11 -11.48 4.29
CA LEU A 115 -7.46 -11.77 4.81
C LEU A 115 -7.56 -13.12 5.52
N ILE A 116 -6.56 -13.97 5.38
CA ILE A 116 -6.57 -15.35 5.87
C ILE A 116 -5.40 -15.63 6.80
N VAL A 117 -5.55 -16.65 7.63
CA VAL A 117 -4.45 -17.28 8.36
C VAL A 117 -4.00 -18.49 7.54
N LYS A 118 -2.72 -18.54 7.16
CA LYS A 118 -2.19 -19.66 6.37
C LYS A 118 -0.71 -19.90 6.63
N ASN A 119 -0.33 -21.17 6.75
CA ASN A 119 1.07 -21.60 6.73
C ASN A 119 1.51 -21.90 5.30
N SER A 120 2.78 -21.65 5.00
CA SER A 120 3.37 -21.87 3.67
C SER A 120 2.55 -21.20 2.56
N ALA A 121 2.12 -19.97 2.80
CA ALA A 121 1.38 -19.17 1.84
C ALA A 121 2.29 -18.68 0.70
N VAL A 122 1.70 -18.45 -0.47
CA VAL A 122 2.43 -17.97 -1.63
C VAL A 122 1.83 -16.65 -2.09
N LEU A 123 2.61 -15.58 -1.99
CA LEU A 123 2.24 -14.27 -2.54
C LEU A 123 2.60 -14.24 -4.02
N GLU A 124 1.62 -14.01 -4.88
CA GLU A 124 1.80 -13.92 -6.32
C GLU A 124 1.46 -12.53 -6.82
N VAL A 125 2.35 -12.01 -7.66
CA VAL A 125 2.18 -10.77 -8.41
C VAL A 125 1.88 -11.17 -9.85
N ARG A 126 0.76 -10.71 -10.38
CA ARG A 126 0.34 -10.97 -11.75
C ARG A 126 0.21 -9.69 -12.53
N VAL A 127 0.61 -9.71 -13.79
CA VAL A 127 0.32 -8.68 -14.77
C VAL A 127 -0.60 -9.32 -15.80
N ASN A 128 -1.84 -8.84 -15.91
CA ASN A 128 -2.85 -9.39 -16.84
C ASN A 128 -2.95 -10.93 -16.80
N ASN A 129 -3.10 -11.47 -15.58
CA ASN A 129 -3.19 -12.91 -15.26
C ASN A 129 -1.91 -13.74 -15.44
N GLN A 130 -0.80 -13.16 -15.88
CA GLN A 130 0.49 -13.84 -15.91
C GLN A 130 1.28 -13.58 -14.63
N VAL A 131 1.74 -14.64 -13.95
CA VAL A 131 2.57 -14.52 -12.75
C VAL A 131 3.95 -13.99 -13.14
N VAL A 132 4.32 -12.84 -12.59
CA VAL A 132 5.63 -12.19 -12.81
C VAL A 132 6.56 -12.34 -11.61
N LYS A 133 6.00 -12.53 -10.40
CA LYS A 133 6.78 -12.72 -9.18
C LYS A 133 6.03 -13.59 -8.18
N THR A 134 6.78 -14.44 -7.48
CA THR A 134 6.28 -15.32 -6.43
C THR A 134 7.13 -15.20 -5.19
N VAL A 135 6.52 -14.99 -4.03
CA VAL A 135 7.21 -14.90 -2.73
C VAL A 135 6.57 -15.87 -1.74
N LYS A 136 7.36 -16.81 -1.22
CA LYS A 136 6.91 -17.75 -0.18
C LYS A 136 6.89 -17.06 1.19
N LYS A 137 5.85 -17.32 1.96
CA LYS A 137 5.70 -16.87 3.35
C LYS A 137 5.43 -18.07 4.24
N ASN A 138 6.23 -18.23 5.30
CA ASN A 138 6.08 -19.35 6.24
C ASN A 138 4.72 -19.30 6.96
N HIS A 139 4.29 -18.10 7.32
CA HIS A 139 3.02 -17.82 7.97
C HIS A 139 2.50 -16.46 7.51
N VAL A 140 1.18 -16.33 7.41
CA VAL A 140 0.48 -15.07 7.16
C VAL A 140 -0.76 -15.04 8.05
N GLN A 141 -1.10 -13.86 8.57
CA GLN A 141 -2.31 -13.66 9.36
C GLN A 141 -2.80 -12.21 9.25
N PRO A 142 -4.11 -11.95 9.40
CA PRO A 142 -4.67 -10.60 9.22
C PRO A 142 -4.15 -9.54 10.18
N SER A 143 -3.51 -9.92 11.29
CA SER A 143 -2.86 -9.00 12.25
C SER A 143 -1.47 -8.53 11.79
N GLU A 144 -0.86 -9.16 10.78
CA GLU A 144 0.50 -8.87 10.30
C GLU A 144 0.53 -8.40 8.84
N MET A 145 1.35 -7.37 8.56
CA MET A 145 1.43 -6.73 7.27
C MET A 145 2.43 -7.50 6.44
N ILE A 146 2.14 -7.59 5.15
CA ILE A 146 3.12 -8.11 4.20
C ILE A 146 3.72 -6.91 3.49
N MET A 147 5.04 -6.78 3.60
CA MET A 147 5.82 -5.89 2.75
C MET A 147 6.29 -6.66 1.51
N LEU A 148 6.15 -6.03 0.35
CA LEU A 148 6.63 -6.51 -0.94
C LEU A 148 7.38 -5.39 -1.65
N GLU A 149 8.56 -5.70 -2.16
CA GLU A 149 9.30 -4.83 -3.07
C GLU A 149 9.11 -5.32 -4.52
N LEU A 150 8.80 -4.40 -5.43
CA LEU A 150 8.69 -4.62 -6.86
C LEU A 150 9.69 -3.73 -7.59
N ASN A 151 10.64 -4.37 -8.28
CA ASN A 151 11.66 -3.70 -9.04
C ASN A 151 11.25 -3.59 -10.52
N PRO A 152 11.90 -2.73 -11.33
CA PRO A 152 11.57 -2.60 -12.75
C PRO A 152 11.59 -3.93 -13.51
N ALA A 153 12.51 -4.84 -13.16
CA ALA A 153 12.58 -6.17 -13.75
C ALA A 153 11.33 -7.03 -13.46
N ASP A 154 10.68 -6.86 -12.30
CA ASP A 154 9.43 -7.56 -11.98
C ASP A 154 8.23 -7.01 -12.77
N LEU A 155 8.36 -5.80 -13.32
CA LEU A 155 7.30 -5.04 -13.99
C LEU A 155 7.56 -4.86 -15.49
N GLU A 156 8.51 -5.56 -16.08
CA GLU A 156 8.87 -5.38 -17.51
C GLU A 156 7.67 -5.64 -18.45
N SER A 157 6.85 -6.65 -18.14
CA SER A 157 5.67 -7.01 -18.94
C SER A 157 4.60 -5.92 -18.97
N VAL A 158 4.58 -5.02 -17.99
CA VAL A 158 3.69 -3.86 -17.93
C VAL A 158 3.99 -2.87 -19.05
N LEU A 159 5.27 -2.75 -19.46
CA LEU A 159 5.70 -1.79 -20.48
C LEU A 159 5.15 -2.13 -21.87
N GLN A 160 4.85 -3.40 -22.10
CA GLN A 160 4.38 -3.92 -23.39
C GLN A 160 2.84 -4.10 -23.42
N ALA A 161 2.18 -4.01 -22.26
CA ALA A 161 0.74 -4.19 -22.15
C ALA A 161 -0.02 -2.87 -22.42
N PRO A 162 -1.14 -2.91 -23.17
CA PRO A 162 -1.91 -1.72 -23.53
C PRO A 162 -2.66 -1.10 -22.33
N ASP A 163 -3.14 -1.91 -21.39
CA ASP A 163 -3.76 -1.49 -20.14
C ASP A 163 -3.34 -2.45 -19.00
N PRO A 164 -2.11 -2.32 -18.49
CA PRO A 164 -1.59 -3.25 -17.50
C PRO A 164 -2.27 -3.03 -16.15
N VAL A 165 -2.68 -4.12 -15.51
CA VAL A 165 -3.06 -4.13 -14.10
C VAL A 165 -2.16 -5.10 -13.36
N VAL A 166 -1.53 -4.60 -12.29
CA VAL A 166 -0.76 -5.44 -11.36
C VAL A 166 -1.71 -5.97 -10.31
N GLU A 167 -1.98 -7.27 -10.29
CA GLU A 167 -2.77 -7.92 -9.25
C GLU A 167 -1.86 -8.62 -8.25
N ILE A 168 -2.07 -8.35 -6.95
CA ILE A 168 -1.36 -9.04 -5.87
C ILE A 168 -2.34 -9.95 -5.14
N SER A 169 -2.05 -11.25 -5.11
CA SER A 169 -2.90 -12.26 -4.47
C SER A 169 -2.11 -13.16 -3.56
N LEU A 170 -2.79 -13.77 -2.59
CA LEU A 170 -2.20 -14.71 -1.65
C LEU A 170 -2.86 -16.07 -1.83
N GLN A 171 -2.06 -17.05 -2.24
CA GLN A 171 -2.51 -18.42 -2.52
C GLN A 171 -2.38 -19.30 -1.30
#